data_AF-A0A3G1KWM0-F1
#
_entry.id   AF-A0A3G1KWM0-F1
#
_cell.length_a   1.000
_cell.length_b   1.000
_cell.length_c   1.000
_cell.angle_alpha   90.00
_cell.angle_beta   90.00
_cell.angle_gamma   90.00
#
_symmetry.space_group_name_H-M   'P 1'
#
loop_
_entity.id
_entity.type
_entity.pdbx_description
1 polymer ?
#
loop_
_entity_poly.entity_id
_entity_poly.type
_entity_poly.pdbx_seq_one_letter_code
_entity_poly.pdbx_strand_id
1 'polypeptide(L)'
;MQNMDNENVKANIRNSTPNSTNYNLNSIVTDDPDRNSTSLKPNEPAEQGEKNPSLKNTVQSAKMIEDLLESLPYDYSKKNEIQITNNYYGNSLAIDNMNGNINSFKPNETTKRGKQNYHLEDSTDCDQFVSDKKASRTLAYALVLSLFEVTAVSELPSFTQSLYQELPQNPDEKERAQMENAESYLSQDTILGMIGAERGEIEFTSRLGTFTSQCVRFTENQQSQKILENFWNLFPNIRNSMIHWLISISGQERIKGSLAFNQIISAFSKLIQIDFKYGMDEIYPRLLSDPNNIYLLFGITRELFKVERYKNNMDELLKKWATTRGGWLWRIPCMAYIQKLEGEYTREIEDAIFSRIVSALESKPFQNTDLKYIGENLIYSDRFRNLISAHLHTIFSKDVLSYKKNVCFIYFSLVHYAYFSVTKNRPQLPLVACDSRQQVEKLLPMLKFLFSKKIMRDLIFDLLAAYLVEIDAYNIPMEKLKIFFHCIAFSDRSYYDHILFFLGRKMPKTCTSAEEVYILLENVLKSSRKTAIANNKLEALE
;
A
#
# COMPACT_ATOMS: atom_id res chain seq x y z
N MET A 1 -61.23 13.73 -15.74
CA MET A 1 -62.30 12.93 -16.39
C MET A 1 -61.57 11.91 -17.25
N GLN A 2 -61.61 10.60 -17.06
CA GLN A 2 -62.37 9.67 -16.21
C GLN A 2 -61.42 8.62 -15.62
N ASN A 3 -61.83 8.05 -14.48
CA ASN A 3 -61.22 6.96 -13.73
C ASN A 3 -61.61 5.56 -14.28
N MET A 4 -60.93 4.56 -13.72
CA MET A 4 -61.29 3.13 -13.56
C MET A 4 -60.71 2.21 -14.65
N ASP A 5 -60.01 1.10 -14.36
CA ASP A 5 -60.12 0.17 -13.24
C ASP A 5 -58.78 -0.37 -12.69
N ASN A 6 -58.78 -0.49 -11.36
CA ASN A 6 -57.91 -1.30 -10.51
C ASN A 6 -58.67 -2.61 -10.25
N GLU A 7 -58.01 -3.77 -10.20
CA GLU A 7 -58.36 -4.97 -9.41
C GLU A 7 -57.50 -6.17 -9.88
N ASN A 8 -56.94 -7.06 -9.05
CA ASN A 8 -56.80 -7.17 -7.60
C ASN A 8 -55.94 -8.44 -7.28
N VAL A 9 -55.51 -8.57 -6.00
CA VAL A 9 -55.21 -9.83 -5.24
C VAL A 9 -53.78 -10.44 -5.37
N LYS A 10 -53.01 -10.81 -4.33
CA LYS A 10 -53.04 -10.76 -2.83
C LYS A 10 -51.59 -11.05 -2.33
N ALA A 11 -51.05 -10.24 -1.42
CA ALA A 11 -50.88 -10.49 0.02
C ALA A 11 -49.82 -11.54 0.46
N ASN A 12 -48.76 -11.08 1.15
CA ASN A 12 -48.62 -11.39 2.58
C ASN A 12 -47.67 -10.44 3.32
N ILE A 13 -48.20 -9.87 4.40
CA ILE A 13 -47.58 -9.00 5.40
C ILE A 13 -47.15 -9.87 6.58
N ARG A 14 -45.98 -9.63 7.18
CA ARG A 14 -45.75 -9.80 8.62
C ARG A 14 -44.72 -8.80 9.14
N ASN A 15 -45.20 -7.89 9.98
CA ASN A 15 -44.44 -6.96 10.82
C ASN A 15 -43.72 -7.69 11.95
N SER A 16 -42.52 -7.22 12.34
CA SER A 16 -42.15 -7.00 13.74
C SER A 16 -40.74 -6.37 13.87
N THR A 17 -40.70 -5.14 14.35
CA THR A 17 -39.61 -4.51 15.13
C THR A 17 -40.24 -4.01 16.45
N PRO A 18 -39.49 -3.63 17.50
CA PRO A 18 -38.04 -3.71 17.75
C PRO A 18 -37.68 -4.35 19.12
N ASN A 19 -36.41 -4.73 19.33
CA ASN A 19 -35.88 -4.89 20.69
C ASN A 19 -34.62 -4.04 20.86
N SER A 20 -34.82 -2.90 21.51
CA SER A 20 -33.81 -2.06 22.13
C SER A 20 -33.49 -2.58 23.53
N THR A 21 -32.24 -2.90 23.82
CA THR A 21 -31.75 -3.03 25.19
C THR A 21 -30.66 -2.02 25.43
N ASN A 22 -31.06 -0.91 26.07
CA ASN A 22 -30.20 -0.06 26.88
C ASN A 22 -29.73 -0.87 28.10
N TYR A 23 -28.44 -0.83 28.42
CA TYR A 23 -27.99 -1.01 29.79
C TYR A 23 -27.11 0.16 30.18
N ASN A 24 -27.69 0.96 31.08
CA ASN A 24 -27.10 2.05 31.84
C ASN A 24 -26.81 1.47 33.24
N LEU A 25 -25.60 1.58 33.76
CA LEU A 25 -25.29 1.24 35.15
C LEU A 25 -24.19 2.18 35.68
N ASN A 26 -24.66 3.29 36.25
CA ASN A 26 -23.97 4.05 37.30
C ASN A 26 -24.97 4.19 38.47
N SER A 27 -24.41 4.32 39.67
CA SER A 27 -25.04 4.45 41.00
C SER A 27 -25.51 3.14 41.65
N ILE A 28 -25.42 2.88 42.97
CA ILE A 28 -24.73 3.39 44.19
C ILE A 28 -25.35 2.52 45.33
N VAL A 29 -24.61 2.13 46.37
CA VAL A 29 -24.98 2.00 47.83
C VAL A 29 -23.75 1.30 48.50
N THR A 30 -22.77 1.97 49.13
CA THR A 30 -22.66 2.59 50.47
C THR A 30 -22.87 1.66 51.69
N ASP A 31 -21.77 1.53 52.47
CA ASP A 31 -21.66 1.55 53.96
C ASP A 31 -22.26 0.37 54.77
N ASP A 32 -21.66 -0.21 55.82
CA ASP A 32 -20.43 -0.04 56.66
C ASP A 32 -20.44 -1.24 57.68
N PRO A 33 -19.86 -1.23 58.90
CA PRO A 33 -18.46 -1.18 59.36
C PRO A 33 -18.05 -2.41 60.25
N ASP A 34 -16.82 -2.37 60.77
CA ASP A 34 -16.30 -3.00 62.00
C ASP A 34 -16.00 -4.51 62.07
N ARG A 35 -14.71 -4.85 62.15
CA ARG A 35 -14.08 -5.29 63.42
C ARG A 35 -12.56 -5.47 63.37
N ASN A 36 -11.92 -4.79 64.33
CA ASN A 36 -10.71 -5.12 65.08
C ASN A 36 -9.33 -4.90 64.48
N SER A 37 -8.84 -3.71 64.80
CA SER A 37 -7.48 -3.37 65.19
C SER A 37 -6.88 -4.30 66.26
N THR A 38 -5.61 -4.67 66.07
CA THR A 38 -4.64 -4.72 67.18
C THR A 38 -3.27 -4.24 66.68
N SER A 39 -2.84 -3.14 67.27
CA SER A 39 -1.49 -2.57 67.21
C SER A 39 -0.46 -3.44 67.92
N LEU A 40 0.79 -3.46 67.44
CA LEU A 40 2.02 -3.30 68.24
C LEU A 40 3.22 -3.03 67.30
N LYS A 41 4.05 -2.04 67.67
CA LYS A 41 5.24 -1.52 66.98
C LYS A 41 6.49 -2.44 67.20
N PRO A 42 7.74 -1.96 66.97
CA PRO A 42 8.56 -2.15 65.77
C PRO A 42 9.78 -3.05 66.06
N ASN A 43 10.33 -3.74 65.05
CA ASN A 43 11.70 -4.27 65.11
C ASN A 43 12.32 -4.21 63.71
N GLU A 44 13.27 -3.30 63.53
CA GLU A 44 14.44 -3.51 62.67
C GLU A 44 15.49 -4.32 63.44
N PRO A 45 16.57 -4.86 62.83
CA PRO A 45 16.89 -4.95 61.40
C PRO A 45 17.37 -6.37 60.97
N ALA A 46 17.40 -6.63 59.66
CA ALA A 46 18.45 -7.43 59.02
C ALA A 46 18.42 -7.23 57.50
N GLU A 47 19.31 -6.37 57.02
CA GLU A 47 19.74 -6.33 55.62
C GLU A 47 20.34 -7.68 55.22
N GLN A 48 19.74 -8.37 54.26
CA GLN A 48 20.45 -9.22 53.29
C GLN A 48 19.72 -9.11 51.95
N GLY A 49 20.24 -8.23 51.10
CA GLY A 49 19.78 -8.07 49.73
C GLY A 49 20.14 -9.27 48.88
N GLU A 50 19.14 -10.10 48.55
CA GLU A 50 19.23 -10.97 47.38
C GLU A 50 19.21 -10.09 46.12
N LYS A 51 20.42 -9.80 45.59
CA LYS A 51 20.62 -9.21 44.27
C LYS A 51 20.02 -10.16 43.22
N ASN A 52 18.82 -9.82 42.76
CA ASN A 52 18.06 -10.51 41.73
C ASN A 52 18.90 -10.58 40.41
N PRO A 53 19.40 -11.77 39.99
CA PRO A 53 20.25 -11.92 38.79
C PRO A 53 19.53 -11.59 37.47
N SER A 54 18.19 -11.52 37.51
CA SER A 54 17.34 -11.25 36.35
C SER A 54 17.45 -9.80 35.84
N LEU A 55 17.68 -8.81 36.72
CA LEU A 55 17.82 -7.41 36.30
C LEU A 55 19.17 -7.12 35.64
N LYS A 56 20.28 -7.69 36.15
CA LYS A 56 21.62 -7.45 35.59
C LYS A 56 21.78 -8.01 34.16
N ASN A 57 21.20 -9.18 33.86
CA ASN A 57 21.20 -9.75 32.50
C ASN A 57 20.32 -8.95 31.52
N THR A 58 19.27 -8.29 32.03
CA THR A 58 18.37 -7.43 31.23
C THR A 58 19.04 -6.09 30.88
N VAL A 59 19.87 -5.54 31.78
CA VAL A 59 20.62 -4.29 31.55
C VAL A 59 21.82 -4.50 30.62
N GLN A 60 22.52 -5.64 30.71
CA GLN A 60 23.62 -5.98 29.79
C GLN A 60 23.14 -6.29 28.36
N SER A 61 22.01 -6.99 28.22
CA SER A 61 21.39 -7.24 26.91
C SER A 61 20.86 -5.95 26.27
N ALA A 62 20.32 -5.01 27.06
CA ALA A 62 19.90 -3.70 26.55
C ALA A 62 21.06 -2.87 25.99
N LYS A 63 22.19 -2.80 26.70
CA LYS A 63 23.39 -2.07 26.23
C LYS A 63 24.03 -2.71 24.99
N MET A 64 24.06 -4.03 24.93
CA MET A 64 24.58 -4.74 23.75
C MET A 64 23.65 -4.60 22.53
N ILE A 65 22.33 -4.52 22.74
CA ILE A 65 21.34 -4.17 21.70
C ILE A 65 21.55 -2.72 21.23
N GLU A 66 21.87 -1.80 22.14
CA GLU A 66 22.20 -0.40 21.85
C GLU A 66 23.46 -0.29 21.00
N ASP A 67 24.54 -0.96 21.42
CA ASP A 67 25.80 -1.04 20.65
C ASP A 67 25.58 -1.69 19.26
N LEU A 68 24.75 -2.75 19.18
CA LEU A 68 24.44 -3.38 17.89
C LEU A 68 23.63 -2.45 16.99
N LEU A 69 22.59 -1.79 17.52
CA LEU A 69 21.72 -0.87 16.76
C LEU A 69 22.46 0.40 16.32
N GLU A 70 23.38 0.92 17.13
CA GLU A 70 24.22 2.08 16.80
C GLU A 70 25.31 1.74 15.79
N SER A 71 25.78 0.49 15.74
CA SER A 71 26.79 0.03 14.78
C SER A 71 26.28 -0.25 13.37
N LEU A 72 24.94 -0.23 13.16
CA LEU A 72 24.34 -0.48 11.86
C LEU A 72 24.43 0.76 10.98
N PRO A 73 25.00 0.69 9.77
CA PRO A 73 24.92 1.79 8.82
C PRO A 73 23.45 2.04 8.46
N TYR A 74 22.93 3.17 8.93
CA TYR A 74 21.62 3.66 8.55
C TYR A 74 21.69 4.34 7.19
N ASP A 75 21.89 3.56 6.12
CA ASP A 75 21.59 4.04 4.77
C ASP A 75 21.36 2.89 3.77
N TYR A 76 20.09 2.49 3.62
CA TYR A 76 19.63 1.77 2.41
C TYR A 76 18.86 2.72 1.46
N SER A 77 18.99 4.04 1.64
CA SER A 77 18.28 5.01 0.79
C SER A 77 18.97 5.27 -0.55
N LYS A 78 20.12 4.64 -0.85
CA LYS A 78 20.80 4.80 -2.13
C LYS A 78 21.24 3.45 -2.71
N LYS A 79 20.75 3.21 -3.93
CA LYS A 79 20.98 2.07 -4.84
C LYS A 79 20.08 0.85 -4.62
N ASN A 80 18.94 0.88 -5.31
CA ASN A 80 18.27 -0.32 -5.77
C ASN A 80 17.99 -0.15 -7.27
N GLU A 81 18.98 -0.49 -8.09
CA GLU A 81 18.75 -0.92 -9.47
C GLU A 81 18.17 -2.33 -9.43
N ILE A 82 17.12 -2.56 -10.21
CA ILE A 82 16.20 -3.66 -10.02
C ILE A 82 16.34 -4.65 -11.18
N GLN A 83 16.41 -5.94 -10.82
CA GLN A 83 15.88 -7.01 -11.64
C GLN A 83 15.16 -8.00 -10.73
N ILE A 84 13.83 -8.08 -10.80
CA ILE A 84 13.05 -9.21 -10.25
C ILE A 84 11.82 -9.47 -11.13
N THR A 85 11.69 -10.73 -11.48
CA THR A 85 10.61 -11.39 -12.21
C THR A 85 9.32 -11.51 -11.38
N ASN A 86 8.19 -11.28 -12.05
CA ASN A 86 6.83 -11.76 -11.77
C ASN A 86 6.42 -11.95 -10.30
N ASN A 87 6.00 -10.87 -9.64
CA ASN A 87 5.05 -10.96 -8.51
C ASN A 87 3.99 -9.84 -8.60
N TYR A 88 2.77 -10.24 -8.93
CA TYR A 88 1.67 -9.40 -9.44
C TYR A 88 1.16 -8.33 -8.44
N TYR A 89 1.36 -8.54 -7.13
CA TYR A 89 0.96 -7.58 -6.09
C TYR A 89 2.06 -6.56 -5.75
N GLY A 90 3.33 -6.93 -5.94
CA GLY A 90 4.49 -6.07 -5.67
C GLY A 90 4.60 -4.86 -6.60
N ASN A 91 4.06 -4.96 -7.81
CA ASN A 91 4.05 -3.89 -8.82
C ASN A 91 3.04 -2.77 -8.52
N SER A 92 2.12 -2.97 -7.59
CA SER A 92 0.96 -2.09 -7.41
C SER A 92 1.21 -0.90 -6.45
N LEU A 93 2.09 -1.06 -5.45
CA LEU A 93 2.62 0.03 -4.62
C LEU A 93 3.93 0.60 -5.19
N ALA A 94 4.13 0.37 -6.49
CA ALA A 94 5.12 1.06 -7.30
C ALA A 94 4.78 2.48 -7.65
N ILE A 95 3.74 3.06 -7.07
CA ILE A 95 3.30 4.40 -7.44
C ILE A 95 4.37 5.47 -7.10
N ASP A 96 5.31 5.20 -6.18
CA ASP A 96 6.45 6.11 -5.91
C ASP A 96 7.71 5.81 -6.74
N ASN A 97 7.92 4.54 -7.15
CA ASN A 97 9.08 4.14 -7.99
C ASN A 97 8.72 4.05 -9.49
N MET A 98 7.44 4.25 -9.82
CA MET A 98 6.89 4.55 -11.13
C MET A 98 6.41 6.01 -11.13
N ASN A 99 7.04 6.88 -10.34
CA ASN A 99 7.32 8.22 -10.85
C ASN A 99 8.24 8.03 -12.06
N GLY A 100 7.66 7.58 -13.18
CA GLY A 100 8.13 8.01 -14.48
C GLY A 100 7.81 9.50 -14.56
N ASN A 101 8.48 10.29 -13.71
CA ASN A 101 8.69 11.68 -14.03
C ASN A 101 9.33 11.62 -15.40
N ILE A 102 8.68 12.24 -16.37
CA ILE A 102 9.25 12.44 -17.69
C ILE A 102 10.50 13.27 -17.43
N ASN A 103 11.66 12.61 -17.30
CA ASN A 103 12.89 13.25 -16.84
C ASN A 103 13.37 14.23 -17.91
N SER A 104 13.15 13.88 -19.18
CA SER A 104 13.27 14.79 -20.31
C SER A 104 12.49 14.21 -21.50
N PHE A 105 11.79 15.09 -22.23
CA PHE A 105 11.31 14.79 -23.57
C PHE A 105 12.30 15.40 -24.56
N LYS A 106 12.84 14.58 -25.46
CA LYS A 106 13.74 15.04 -26.52
C LYS A 106 13.00 14.96 -27.85
N PRO A 107 12.59 16.11 -28.43
CA PRO A 107 11.91 16.09 -29.72
C PRO A 107 12.84 15.56 -30.82
N ASN A 108 12.31 14.77 -31.74
CA ASN A 108 13.09 14.28 -32.88
C ASN A 108 13.29 15.42 -33.90
N GLU A 109 14.54 15.85 -34.11
CA GLU A 109 14.91 16.94 -35.03
C GLU A 109 14.47 16.70 -36.50
N THR A 110 14.21 15.45 -36.86
CA THR A 110 13.85 15.02 -38.22
C THR A 110 12.36 15.02 -38.53
N THR A 111 11.49 15.33 -37.55
CA THR A 111 10.05 15.40 -37.80
C THR A 111 9.76 16.63 -38.66
N LYS A 112 9.64 16.46 -39.98
CA LYS A 112 9.16 17.53 -40.88
C LYS A 112 7.83 18.02 -40.32
N ARG A 113 7.80 19.23 -39.76
CA ARG A 113 6.57 19.89 -39.32
C ARG A 113 5.63 19.95 -40.52
N GLY A 114 4.66 19.04 -40.58
CA GLY A 114 3.50 19.23 -41.45
C GLY A 114 2.89 20.59 -41.13
N LYS A 115 2.27 21.25 -42.11
CA LYS A 115 1.58 22.52 -41.84
C LYS A 115 0.49 22.24 -40.80
N GLN A 116 0.58 22.92 -39.67
CA GLN A 116 -0.48 22.86 -38.66
C GLN A 116 -1.75 23.45 -39.25
N ASN A 117 -2.84 22.71 -39.16
CA ASN A 117 -4.12 23.10 -39.74
C ASN A 117 -5.11 23.59 -38.69
N TYR A 118 -4.97 23.13 -37.44
CA TYR A 118 -5.88 23.46 -36.34
C TYR A 118 -5.10 23.84 -35.09
N HIS A 119 -5.52 24.93 -34.42
CA HIS A 119 -5.05 25.33 -33.10
C HIS A 119 -6.11 24.97 -32.05
N LEU A 120 -6.07 23.74 -31.54
CA LEU A 120 -7.16 23.17 -30.72
C LEU A 120 -7.34 23.86 -29.35
N GLU A 121 -6.38 24.69 -28.93
CA GLU A 121 -6.47 25.57 -27.77
C GLU A 121 -7.47 26.72 -27.96
N ASP A 122 -7.75 27.11 -29.21
CA ASP A 122 -8.85 28.01 -29.56
C ASP A 122 -10.16 27.22 -29.67
N SER A 123 -11.20 27.68 -28.98
CA SER A 123 -12.52 27.04 -28.99
C SER A 123 -13.13 26.97 -30.39
N THR A 124 -12.88 27.96 -31.25
CA THR A 124 -13.44 28.05 -32.60
C THR A 124 -12.79 27.03 -33.53
N ASP A 125 -11.45 26.93 -33.49
CA ASP A 125 -10.70 25.94 -34.25
C ASP A 125 -10.99 24.52 -33.74
N CYS A 126 -11.18 24.35 -32.43
CA CYS A 126 -11.60 23.09 -31.84
C CYS A 126 -12.98 22.65 -32.35
N ASP A 127 -13.95 23.57 -32.40
CA ASP A 127 -15.28 23.28 -32.93
C ASP A 127 -15.26 22.90 -34.41
N GLN A 128 -14.52 23.67 -35.22
CA GLN A 128 -14.32 23.38 -36.63
C GLN A 128 -13.63 22.02 -36.84
N PHE A 129 -12.59 21.71 -36.05
CA PHE A 129 -11.90 20.43 -36.10
C PHE A 129 -12.84 19.26 -35.83
N VAL A 130 -13.67 19.33 -34.79
CA VAL A 130 -14.63 18.27 -34.48
C VAL A 130 -15.67 18.13 -35.59
N SER A 131 -16.17 19.23 -36.14
CA SER A 131 -17.08 19.20 -37.29
C SER A 131 -16.47 18.48 -38.49
N ASP A 132 -15.21 18.81 -38.82
CA ASP A 132 -14.49 18.24 -39.97
C ASP A 132 -14.07 16.78 -39.77
N LYS A 133 -13.86 16.36 -38.50
CA LYS A 133 -13.25 15.06 -38.15
C LYS A 133 -14.13 14.16 -37.29
N LYS A 134 -15.41 14.49 -37.06
CA LYS A 134 -16.33 13.73 -36.19
C LYS A 134 -16.43 12.23 -36.49
N ALA A 135 -16.33 11.84 -37.76
CA ALA A 135 -16.43 10.44 -38.20
C ALA A 135 -15.06 9.76 -38.37
N SER A 136 -13.98 10.43 -37.95
CA SER A 136 -12.61 10.06 -38.31
C SER A 136 -11.80 9.65 -37.07
N ARG A 137 -10.81 8.77 -37.27
CA ARG A 137 -9.88 8.35 -36.21
C ARG A 137 -8.97 9.48 -35.77
N THR A 138 -8.82 10.52 -36.59
CA THR A 138 -8.06 11.73 -36.27
C THR A 138 -8.64 12.45 -35.04
N LEU A 139 -9.97 12.44 -34.86
CA LEU A 139 -10.60 12.96 -33.63
C LEU A 139 -10.17 12.16 -32.40
N ALA A 140 -10.20 10.83 -32.49
CA ALA A 140 -9.75 9.97 -31.40
C ALA A 140 -8.25 10.17 -31.09
N TYR A 141 -7.41 10.42 -32.10
CA TYR A 141 -6.00 10.80 -31.90
C TYR A 141 -5.87 12.06 -31.04
N ALA A 142 -6.59 13.13 -31.40
CA ALA A 142 -6.56 14.39 -30.66
C ALA A 142 -7.07 14.21 -29.22
N LEU A 143 -8.14 13.43 -29.02
CA LEU A 143 -8.68 13.15 -27.69
C LEU A 143 -7.70 12.35 -26.83
N VAL A 144 -7.09 11.28 -27.36
CA VAL A 144 -6.06 10.51 -26.62
C VAL A 144 -4.92 11.41 -26.16
N LEU A 145 -4.39 12.27 -27.04
CA LEU A 145 -3.31 13.20 -26.70
C LEU A 145 -3.74 14.36 -25.79
N SER A 146 -5.03 14.67 -25.73
CA SER A 146 -5.56 15.67 -24.79
C SER A 146 -5.71 15.08 -23.38
N LEU A 147 -6.07 13.79 -23.29
CA LEU A 147 -6.20 13.06 -22.03
C LEU A 147 -4.84 12.67 -21.47
N PHE A 148 -3.93 12.20 -22.34
CA PHE A 148 -2.59 11.76 -21.97
C PHE A 148 -1.57 12.80 -22.39
N GLU A 149 -0.79 13.30 -21.43
CA GLU A 149 0.28 14.27 -21.72
C GLU A 149 1.26 13.72 -22.74
N VAL A 150 1.55 12.42 -22.61
CA VAL A 150 2.41 11.72 -23.53
C VAL A 150 1.95 10.28 -23.70
N THR A 151 1.96 9.80 -24.95
CA THR A 151 1.58 8.41 -25.30
C THR A 151 2.71 7.73 -26.07
N ALA A 152 3.02 6.47 -25.73
CA ALA A 152 3.98 5.68 -26.49
C ALA A 152 3.49 5.44 -27.92
N VAL A 153 4.39 5.55 -28.91
CA VAL A 153 4.05 5.34 -30.33
C VAL A 153 3.47 3.94 -30.57
N SER A 154 3.91 2.93 -29.80
CA SER A 154 3.43 1.55 -29.88
C SER A 154 2.00 1.36 -29.35
N GLU A 155 1.58 2.17 -28.36
CA GLU A 155 0.26 2.05 -27.72
C GLU A 155 -0.80 2.89 -28.45
N LEU A 156 -0.38 4.01 -29.04
CA LEU A 156 -1.25 5.02 -29.65
C LEU A 156 -2.25 4.45 -30.67
N PRO A 157 -1.89 3.57 -31.63
CA PRO A 157 -2.86 2.99 -32.55
C PRO A 157 -3.99 2.22 -31.83
N SER A 158 -3.65 1.49 -30.77
CA SER A 158 -4.63 0.70 -30.01
C SER A 158 -5.55 1.58 -29.15
N PHE A 159 -5.00 2.65 -28.57
CA PHE A 159 -5.76 3.64 -27.80
C PHE A 159 -6.70 4.43 -28.71
N THR A 160 -6.21 4.93 -29.84
CA THR A 160 -7.04 5.61 -30.83
C THR A 160 -8.17 4.72 -31.31
N GLN A 161 -7.87 3.47 -31.70
CA GLN A 161 -8.88 2.56 -32.25
C GLN A 161 -9.95 2.23 -31.20
N SER A 162 -9.55 1.94 -29.96
CA SER A 162 -10.50 1.64 -28.88
C SER A 162 -11.36 2.85 -28.50
N LEU A 163 -10.78 4.06 -28.41
CA LEU A 163 -11.56 5.26 -28.14
C LEU A 163 -12.52 5.57 -29.28
N TYR A 164 -12.08 5.44 -30.53
CA TYR A 164 -12.93 5.68 -31.71
C TYR A 164 -14.18 4.80 -31.74
N GLN A 165 -14.09 3.55 -31.25
CA GLN A 165 -15.23 2.65 -31.13
C GLN A 165 -16.23 3.07 -30.05
N GLU A 166 -15.76 3.78 -29.01
CA GLU A 166 -16.57 4.27 -27.89
C GLU A 166 -17.23 5.62 -28.18
N LEU A 167 -16.73 6.39 -29.14
CA LEU A 167 -17.27 7.70 -29.49
C LEU A 167 -18.69 7.59 -30.07
N PRO A 168 -19.55 8.61 -29.87
CA PRO A 168 -20.87 8.66 -30.47
C PRO A 168 -20.80 8.49 -31.99
N GLN A 169 -21.52 7.50 -32.51
CA GLN A 169 -21.45 7.14 -33.92
C GLN A 169 -22.34 8.06 -34.76
N ASN A 170 -21.82 8.50 -35.91
CA ASN A 170 -22.57 9.25 -36.91
C ASN A 170 -23.51 8.26 -37.64
N PRO A 171 -24.80 8.56 -37.86
CA PRO A 171 -25.75 7.61 -38.44
C PRO A 171 -25.50 7.28 -39.92
N ASP A 172 -24.64 8.04 -40.61
CA ASP A 172 -24.30 7.80 -42.02
C ASP A 172 -23.08 6.86 -42.15
N GLU A 173 -23.36 5.56 -42.29
CA GLU A 173 -22.34 4.53 -42.51
C GLU A 173 -21.53 4.74 -43.80
N LYS A 174 -22.08 5.42 -44.81
CA LYS A 174 -21.37 5.66 -46.08
C LYS A 174 -20.33 6.77 -45.92
N GLU A 175 -20.69 7.87 -45.25
CA GLU A 175 -19.75 8.95 -44.93
C GLU A 175 -18.58 8.42 -44.09
N ARG A 176 -18.88 7.56 -43.11
CA ARG A 176 -17.88 6.89 -42.28
C ARG A 176 -16.95 5.98 -43.09
N ALA A 177 -17.50 5.07 -43.90
CA ALA A 177 -16.69 4.15 -44.70
C ALA A 177 -15.79 4.88 -45.71
N GLN A 178 -16.26 6.00 -46.26
CA GLN A 178 -15.46 6.86 -47.14
C GLN A 178 -14.31 7.53 -46.39
N MET A 179 -14.57 8.08 -45.19
CA MET A 179 -13.52 8.68 -44.37
C MET A 179 -12.51 7.64 -43.86
N GLU A 180 -12.96 6.47 -43.38
CA GLU A 180 -12.07 5.39 -42.92
C GLU A 180 -11.13 4.88 -44.04
N ASN A 181 -11.63 4.78 -45.28
CA ASN A 181 -10.83 4.41 -46.43
C ASN A 181 -9.81 5.51 -46.80
N ALA A 182 -10.20 6.79 -46.71
CA ALA A 182 -9.30 7.90 -46.95
C ALA A 182 -8.18 8.01 -45.88
N GLU A 183 -8.49 7.71 -44.62
CA GLU A 183 -7.54 7.77 -43.51
C GLU A 183 -6.59 6.58 -43.45
N SER A 184 -6.94 5.44 -44.03
CA SER A 184 -6.09 4.24 -44.05
C SER A 184 -4.73 4.46 -44.75
N TYR A 185 -4.60 5.54 -45.53
CA TYR A 185 -3.38 5.95 -46.22
C TYR A 185 -2.75 7.23 -45.64
N LEU A 186 -3.32 7.83 -44.59
CA LEU A 186 -2.71 8.98 -43.92
C LEU A 186 -1.55 8.51 -43.04
N SER A 187 -0.38 9.10 -43.24
CA SER A 187 0.75 8.85 -42.35
C SER A 187 0.46 9.44 -40.98
N GLN A 188 0.96 8.78 -39.92
CA GLN A 188 0.85 9.30 -38.56
C GLN A 188 1.44 10.71 -38.46
N ASP A 189 2.53 11.03 -39.17
CA ASP A 189 3.15 12.37 -39.13
C ASP A 189 2.26 13.44 -39.76
N THR A 190 1.43 13.08 -40.74
CA THR A 190 0.41 13.97 -41.31
C THR A 190 -0.66 14.29 -40.26
N ILE A 191 -1.12 13.29 -39.51
CA ILE A 191 -2.09 13.46 -38.42
C ILE A 191 -1.50 14.32 -37.31
N LEU A 192 -0.27 14.02 -36.87
CA LEU A 192 0.41 14.80 -35.83
C LEU A 192 0.64 16.25 -36.25
N GLY A 193 1.11 16.47 -37.48
CA GLY A 193 1.28 17.82 -38.03
C GLY A 193 -0.04 18.60 -38.06
N MET A 194 -1.15 17.95 -38.44
CA MET A 194 -2.47 18.58 -38.52
C MET A 194 -2.93 19.19 -37.19
N ILE A 195 -2.70 18.48 -36.08
CA ILE A 195 -3.15 18.84 -34.72
C ILE A 195 -2.07 19.51 -33.86
N GLY A 196 -0.90 19.82 -34.43
CA GLY A 196 0.20 20.45 -33.67
C GLY A 196 0.86 19.53 -32.63
N ALA A 197 0.98 18.23 -32.94
CA ALA A 197 1.67 17.24 -32.13
C ALA A 197 3.03 16.85 -32.72
N GLU A 198 3.93 16.37 -31.86
CA GLU A 198 5.31 16.01 -32.20
C GLU A 198 5.71 14.64 -31.65
N ARG A 199 6.69 14.02 -32.30
CA ARG A 199 7.38 12.82 -31.81
C ARG A 199 8.63 13.20 -31.05
N GLY A 200 8.95 12.38 -30.06
CA GLY A 200 10.23 12.46 -29.38
C GLY A 200 10.48 11.25 -28.52
N GLU A 201 11.60 11.30 -27.82
CA GLU A 201 12.02 10.27 -26.90
C GLU A 201 11.74 10.70 -25.47
N ILE A 202 11.11 9.81 -24.71
CA ILE A 202 11.04 9.92 -23.26
C ILE A 202 11.96 8.90 -22.65
N GLU A 203 12.83 9.40 -21.79
CA GLU A 203 13.50 8.60 -20.80
C GLU A 203 12.60 8.49 -19.57
N PHE A 204 12.11 7.29 -19.30
CA PHE A 204 11.40 7.00 -18.07
C PHE A 204 12.19 5.99 -17.26
N THR A 205 12.42 6.35 -16.00
CA THR A 205 12.98 5.41 -15.03
C THR A 205 11.83 4.60 -14.47
N SER A 206 11.86 3.31 -14.71
CA SER A 206 10.93 2.38 -14.08
C SER A 206 11.66 1.54 -13.05
N ARG A 207 10.87 0.70 -12.38
CA ARG A 207 11.41 -0.36 -11.55
C ARG A 207 12.20 -1.42 -12.31
N LEU A 208 12.43 -1.37 -13.62
CA LEU A 208 13.27 -2.36 -14.32
C LEU A 208 14.56 -1.74 -14.87
N GLY A 209 14.83 -0.48 -14.51
CA GLY A 209 15.89 0.34 -15.08
C GLY A 209 15.34 1.56 -15.82
N THR A 210 16.25 2.30 -16.45
CA THR A 210 15.91 3.41 -17.32
C THR A 210 15.60 2.89 -18.72
N PHE A 211 14.45 3.30 -19.26
CA PHE A 211 14.02 2.93 -20.60
C PHE A 211 13.81 4.20 -21.42
N THR A 212 14.18 4.13 -22.69
CA THR A 212 13.82 5.14 -23.67
C THR A 212 12.68 4.61 -24.51
N SER A 213 11.60 5.38 -24.61
CA SER A 213 10.48 5.07 -25.49
C SER A 213 10.23 6.21 -26.46
N GLN A 214 9.95 5.85 -27.71
CA GLN A 214 9.40 6.77 -28.70
C GLN A 214 7.96 7.10 -28.32
N CYS A 215 7.67 8.38 -28.21
CA CYS A 215 6.44 8.90 -27.67
C CYS A 215 5.93 10.06 -28.52
N VAL A 216 4.65 10.36 -28.33
CA VAL A 216 3.93 11.45 -29.00
C VAL A 216 3.31 12.35 -27.95
N ARG A 217 3.43 13.66 -28.14
CA ARG A 217 2.77 14.69 -27.32
C ARG A 217 2.34 15.86 -28.18
N PHE A 218 1.48 16.72 -27.64
CA PHE A 218 1.29 18.06 -28.20
C PHE A 218 2.58 18.88 -28.09
N THR A 219 2.83 19.74 -29.09
CA THR A 219 3.99 20.65 -29.09
C THR A 219 3.92 21.62 -27.90
N GLU A 220 5.04 22.23 -27.51
CA GLU A 220 5.09 23.14 -26.35
C GLU A 220 4.16 24.36 -26.47
N ASN A 221 3.84 24.76 -27.71
CA ASN A 221 2.92 25.85 -27.99
C ASN A 221 1.45 25.45 -27.78
N GLN A 222 1.15 24.15 -27.69
CA GLN A 222 -0.19 23.58 -27.54
C GLN A 222 -0.41 23.15 -26.09
N GLN A 223 -1.32 23.82 -25.39
CA GLN A 223 -1.64 23.48 -24.00
C GLN A 223 -2.64 22.32 -23.96
N SER A 224 -2.16 21.09 -23.76
CA SER A 224 -2.99 19.87 -23.70
C SER A 224 -4.18 19.99 -22.73
N GLN A 225 -3.98 20.65 -21.59
CA GLN A 225 -5.04 20.95 -20.63
C GLN A 225 -6.14 21.84 -21.22
N LYS A 226 -5.76 22.88 -21.96
CA LYS A 226 -6.71 23.80 -22.61
C LYS A 226 -7.49 23.11 -23.73
N ILE A 227 -6.82 22.26 -24.50
CA ILE A 227 -7.44 21.44 -25.55
C ILE A 227 -8.49 20.49 -24.92
N LEU A 228 -8.12 19.83 -23.81
CA LEU A 228 -9.04 18.96 -23.07
C LEU A 228 -10.25 19.73 -22.52
N GLU A 229 -10.04 20.94 -21.98
CA GLU A 229 -11.13 21.82 -21.54
C GLU A 229 -12.08 22.18 -22.68
N ASN A 230 -11.55 22.49 -23.87
CA ASN A 230 -12.37 22.82 -25.03
C ASN A 230 -13.21 21.61 -25.44
N PHE A 231 -12.61 20.42 -25.59
CA PHE A 231 -13.34 19.20 -25.87
C PHE A 231 -14.42 18.91 -24.81
N TRP A 232 -14.07 19.05 -23.53
CA TRP A 232 -14.98 18.78 -22.42
C TRP A 232 -16.18 19.73 -22.38
N ASN A 233 -15.95 21.02 -22.62
CA ASN A 233 -16.97 22.06 -22.49
C ASN A 233 -17.86 22.15 -23.73
N LEU A 234 -17.29 22.06 -24.93
CA LEU A 234 -18.02 22.18 -26.19
C LEU A 234 -18.82 20.91 -26.53
N PHE A 235 -18.35 19.73 -26.11
CA PHE A 235 -18.95 18.45 -26.50
C PHE A 235 -19.35 17.58 -25.29
N PRO A 236 -20.45 17.88 -24.58
CA PRO A 236 -20.90 17.06 -23.45
C PRO A 236 -21.15 15.58 -23.79
N ASN A 237 -21.56 15.28 -25.03
CA ASN A 237 -21.89 13.93 -25.47
C ASN A 237 -20.68 12.97 -25.49
N ILE A 238 -19.44 13.48 -25.60
CA ILE A 238 -18.24 12.63 -25.60
C ILE A 238 -17.74 12.31 -24.19
N ARG A 239 -18.22 13.01 -23.15
CA ARG A 239 -17.74 12.86 -21.77
C ARG A 239 -17.88 11.42 -21.27
N ASN A 240 -19.06 10.82 -21.47
CA ASN A 240 -19.33 9.45 -21.05
C ASN A 240 -18.48 8.43 -21.81
N SER A 241 -18.28 8.63 -23.11
CA SER A 241 -17.39 7.79 -23.92
C SER A 241 -15.95 7.84 -23.42
N MET A 242 -15.42 9.02 -23.12
CA MET A 242 -14.06 9.17 -22.57
C MET A 242 -13.92 8.48 -21.21
N ILE A 243 -14.88 8.68 -20.30
CA ILE A 243 -14.87 8.07 -18.96
C ILE A 243 -14.95 6.54 -19.08
N HIS A 244 -15.90 6.03 -19.86
CA HIS A 244 -16.08 4.59 -20.06
C HIS A 244 -14.83 3.95 -20.67
N TRP A 245 -14.26 4.60 -21.68
CA TRP A 245 -13.00 4.18 -22.31
C TRP A 245 -11.85 4.14 -21.29
N LEU A 246 -11.63 5.20 -20.50
CA LEU A 246 -10.58 5.24 -19.48
C LEU A 246 -10.73 4.12 -18.43
N ILE A 247 -11.96 3.86 -17.97
CA ILE A 247 -12.24 2.74 -17.05
C ILE A 247 -11.89 1.41 -17.72
N SER A 248 -12.36 1.19 -18.96
CA SER A 248 -12.14 -0.05 -19.73
C SER A 248 -10.65 -0.36 -19.93
N ILE A 249 -9.85 0.63 -20.35
CA ILE A 249 -8.40 0.42 -20.55
C ILE A 249 -7.66 0.24 -19.22
N SER A 250 -8.11 0.87 -18.13
CA SER A 250 -7.48 0.72 -16.81
C SER A 250 -7.60 -0.70 -16.24
N GLY A 251 -8.65 -1.42 -16.63
CA GLY A 251 -8.87 -2.81 -16.24
C GLY A 251 -7.94 -3.81 -16.95
N GLN A 252 -7.27 -3.41 -18.03
CA GLN A 252 -6.41 -4.32 -18.80
C GLN A 252 -5.12 -4.64 -18.05
N GLU A 253 -4.82 -5.94 -17.87
CA GLU A 253 -3.64 -6.38 -17.12
C GLU A 253 -2.31 -5.84 -17.65
N ARG A 254 -2.18 -5.68 -18.98
CA ARG A 254 -0.98 -5.11 -19.61
C ARG A 254 -0.74 -3.64 -19.27
N ILE A 255 -1.78 -2.93 -18.84
CA ILE A 255 -1.72 -1.51 -18.48
C ILE A 255 -1.31 -1.36 -17.02
N LYS A 256 -1.68 -2.30 -16.15
CA LYS A 256 -1.35 -2.22 -14.72
C LYS A 256 0.17 -2.17 -14.52
N GLY A 257 0.65 -1.10 -13.90
CA GLY A 257 2.08 -0.87 -13.66
C GLY A 257 2.86 -0.37 -14.88
N SER A 258 2.19 0.09 -15.95
CA SER A 258 2.82 0.76 -17.10
C SER A 258 2.74 2.28 -17.01
N LEU A 259 3.46 2.98 -17.89
CA LEU A 259 3.34 4.44 -18.05
C LEU A 259 1.89 4.84 -18.35
N ALA A 260 1.17 4.06 -19.16
CA ALA A 260 -0.22 4.33 -19.50
C ALA A 260 -1.14 4.36 -18.28
N PHE A 261 -0.89 3.56 -17.23
CA PHE A 261 -1.68 3.61 -16.01
C PHE A 261 -1.56 4.97 -15.28
N ASN A 262 -0.35 5.54 -15.24
CA ASN A 262 -0.14 6.88 -14.70
C ASN A 262 -0.79 7.96 -15.58
N GLN A 263 -0.76 7.79 -16.91
CA GLN A 263 -1.47 8.69 -17.82
C GLN A 263 -2.98 8.63 -17.61
N ILE A 264 -3.55 7.45 -17.31
CA ILE A 264 -4.97 7.30 -16.96
C ILE A 264 -5.29 7.99 -15.63
N ILE A 265 -4.47 7.84 -14.59
CA ILE A 265 -4.63 8.58 -13.33
C ILE A 265 -4.62 10.09 -13.58
N SER A 266 -3.66 10.58 -14.37
CA SER A 266 -3.55 11.99 -14.75
C SER A 266 -4.79 12.46 -15.52
N ALA A 267 -5.25 11.69 -16.51
CA ALA A 267 -6.44 11.99 -17.29
C ALA A 267 -7.69 12.14 -16.41
N PHE A 268 -7.97 11.17 -15.54
CA PHE A 268 -9.09 11.29 -14.59
C PHE A 268 -8.94 12.50 -13.67
N SER A 269 -7.74 12.74 -13.16
CA SER A 269 -7.47 13.89 -12.31
C SER A 269 -7.76 15.19 -13.05
N LYS A 270 -7.32 15.35 -14.30
CA LYS A 270 -7.60 16.52 -15.13
C LYS A 270 -9.10 16.70 -15.37
N LEU A 271 -9.81 15.64 -15.73
CA LEU A 271 -11.26 15.69 -15.96
C LEU A 271 -12.01 16.14 -14.69
N ILE A 272 -11.65 15.61 -13.52
CA ILE A 272 -12.23 16.01 -12.24
C ILE A 272 -11.87 17.47 -11.91
N GLN A 273 -10.67 17.94 -12.27
CA GLN A 273 -10.29 19.32 -12.02
C GLN A 273 -11.01 20.34 -12.91
N ILE A 274 -11.47 19.95 -14.10
CA ILE A 274 -12.27 20.80 -15.00
C ILE A 274 -13.66 21.03 -14.40
N ASP A 275 -14.31 19.97 -13.93
CA ASP A 275 -15.61 20.04 -13.25
C ASP A 275 -15.62 19.10 -12.05
N PHE A 276 -15.25 19.64 -10.89
CA PHE A 276 -15.11 18.86 -9.65
C PHE A 276 -16.44 18.22 -9.22
N LYS A 277 -17.54 18.96 -9.38
CA LYS A 277 -18.86 18.43 -9.02
C LYS A 277 -19.23 17.26 -9.91
N TYR A 278 -19.07 17.39 -11.22
CA TYR A 278 -19.27 16.28 -12.15
C TYR A 278 -18.36 15.09 -11.82
N GLY A 279 -17.10 15.34 -11.48
CA GLY A 279 -16.17 14.30 -11.04
C GLY A 279 -16.68 13.50 -9.84
N MET A 280 -17.21 14.19 -8.83
CA MET A 280 -17.78 13.56 -7.64
C MET A 280 -19.10 12.84 -7.90
N ASP A 281 -19.95 13.37 -8.79
CA ASP A 281 -21.29 12.85 -9.05
C ASP A 281 -21.30 11.72 -10.11
N GLU A 282 -20.37 11.72 -11.08
CA GLU A 282 -20.39 10.81 -12.23
C GLU A 282 -19.17 9.91 -12.35
N ILE A 283 -17.95 10.38 -12.00
CA ILE A 283 -16.72 9.60 -12.17
C ILE A 283 -16.49 8.70 -10.95
N TYR A 284 -16.45 9.27 -9.74
CA TYR A 284 -16.18 8.53 -8.52
C TYR A 284 -17.15 7.35 -8.29
N PRO A 285 -18.49 7.49 -8.46
CA PRO A 285 -19.40 6.37 -8.25
C PRO A 285 -19.13 5.16 -9.15
N ARG A 286 -18.74 5.39 -10.41
CA ARG A 286 -18.38 4.33 -11.37
C ARG A 286 -17.05 3.66 -11.00
N LEU A 287 -16.10 4.41 -10.49
CA LEU A 287 -14.84 3.85 -10.00
C LEU A 287 -15.04 3.04 -8.71
N LEU A 288 -15.87 3.54 -7.80
CA LEU A 288 -16.18 2.91 -6.51
C LEU A 288 -17.03 1.64 -6.62
N SER A 289 -17.65 1.37 -7.77
CA SER A 289 -18.42 0.13 -7.96
C SER A 289 -17.55 -1.12 -8.11
N ASP A 290 -16.25 -0.98 -8.41
CA ASP A 290 -15.33 -2.11 -8.56
C ASP A 290 -14.14 -2.02 -7.57
N PRO A 291 -13.99 -2.98 -6.63
CA PRO A 291 -12.84 -3.07 -5.73
C PRO A 291 -11.47 -3.16 -6.43
N ASN A 292 -11.41 -3.56 -7.70
CA ASN A 292 -10.16 -3.60 -8.46
C ASN A 292 -9.60 -2.20 -8.74
N ASN A 293 -10.43 -1.15 -8.62
CA ASN A 293 -10.04 0.23 -8.85
C ASN A 293 -9.32 0.90 -7.67
N ILE A 294 -9.00 0.17 -6.58
CA ILE A 294 -8.31 0.73 -5.40
C ILE A 294 -7.12 1.60 -5.77
N TYR A 295 -6.24 1.11 -6.64
CA TYR A 295 -5.01 1.81 -7.04
C TYR A 295 -5.29 3.03 -7.90
N LEU A 296 -6.27 2.94 -8.80
CA LEU A 296 -6.70 4.04 -9.64
C LEU A 296 -7.31 5.16 -8.78
N LEU A 297 -8.22 4.81 -7.87
CA LEU A 297 -8.85 5.73 -6.92
C LEU A 297 -7.83 6.38 -5.99
N PHE A 298 -6.88 5.60 -5.47
CA PHE A 298 -5.80 6.14 -4.67
C PHE A 298 -4.94 7.13 -5.47
N GLY A 299 -4.54 6.77 -6.69
CA GLY A 299 -3.76 7.63 -7.58
C GLY A 299 -4.46 8.96 -7.85
N ILE A 300 -5.74 8.91 -8.24
CA ILE A 300 -6.56 10.11 -8.51
C ILE A 300 -6.66 10.97 -7.24
N THR A 301 -7.00 10.35 -6.11
CA THR A 301 -7.15 11.08 -4.82
C THR A 301 -5.84 11.74 -4.41
N ARG A 302 -4.70 11.06 -4.61
CA ARG A 302 -3.36 11.60 -4.32
C ARG A 302 -3.03 12.80 -5.21
N GLU A 303 -3.29 12.73 -6.51
CA GLU A 303 -3.03 13.87 -7.42
C GLU A 303 -3.93 15.06 -7.08
N LEU A 304 -5.21 14.82 -6.77
CA LEU A 304 -6.11 15.87 -6.32
C LEU A 304 -5.73 16.45 -4.95
N PHE A 305 -5.17 15.64 -4.05
CA PHE A 305 -4.71 16.10 -2.73
C PHE A 305 -3.53 17.08 -2.82
N LYS A 306 -2.69 16.97 -3.87
CA LYS A 306 -1.60 17.93 -4.14
C LYS A 306 -2.11 19.30 -4.62
N VAL A 307 -3.35 19.37 -5.08
CA VAL A 307 -3.96 20.62 -5.56
C VAL A 307 -4.63 21.32 -4.38
N GLU A 308 -4.07 22.46 -3.97
CA GLU A 308 -4.46 23.18 -2.74
C GLU A 308 -5.98 23.39 -2.59
N ARG A 309 -6.67 23.80 -3.66
CA ARG A 309 -8.12 24.02 -3.65
C ARG A 309 -8.96 22.76 -3.40
N TYR A 310 -8.41 21.57 -3.60
CA TYR A 310 -9.10 20.28 -3.45
C TYR A 310 -8.60 19.46 -2.25
N LYS A 311 -7.51 19.88 -1.61
CA LYS A 311 -6.88 19.18 -0.50
C LYS A 311 -7.86 18.84 0.62
N ASN A 312 -8.64 19.82 1.08
CA ASN A 312 -9.64 19.62 2.14
C ASN A 312 -10.75 18.65 1.70
N ASN A 313 -11.22 18.73 0.45
CA ASN A 313 -12.22 17.80 -0.07
C ASN A 313 -11.69 16.36 -0.11
N MET A 314 -10.43 16.18 -0.49
CA MET A 314 -9.80 14.86 -0.53
C MET A 314 -9.55 14.32 0.87
N ASP A 315 -9.13 15.16 1.82
CA ASP A 315 -8.98 14.77 3.23
C ASP A 315 -10.30 14.29 3.84
N GLU A 316 -11.40 15.03 3.64
CA GLU A 316 -12.74 14.63 4.07
C GLU A 316 -13.21 13.32 3.40
N LEU A 317 -12.88 13.11 2.13
CA LEU A 317 -13.18 11.88 1.42
C LEU A 317 -12.39 10.69 2.01
N LEU A 318 -11.11 10.88 2.33
CA LEU A 318 -10.27 9.88 2.98
C LEU A 318 -10.77 9.54 4.40
N LYS A 319 -11.17 10.54 5.21
CA LYS A 319 -11.81 10.34 6.51
C LYS A 319 -13.09 9.51 6.39
N LYS A 320 -13.96 9.86 5.44
CA LYS A 320 -15.20 9.12 5.17
C LYS A 320 -14.93 7.67 4.79
N TRP A 321 -13.96 7.41 3.92
CA TRP A 321 -13.61 6.04 3.53
C TRP A 321 -12.94 5.24 4.65
N ALA A 322 -12.14 5.88 5.51
CA ALA A 322 -11.54 5.24 6.68
C ALA A 322 -12.63 4.77 7.67
N THR A 323 -13.66 5.59 7.89
CA THR A 323 -14.74 5.34 8.85
C THR A 323 -15.92 4.54 8.28
N THR A 324 -15.95 4.28 6.97
CA THR A 324 -17.01 3.49 6.35
C THR A 324 -17.00 2.05 6.89
N ARG A 325 -18.14 1.62 7.43
CA ARG A 325 -18.29 0.27 8.00
C ARG A 325 -18.33 -0.78 6.90
N GLY A 326 -17.53 -1.82 7.05
CA GLY A 326 -17.44 -2.91 6.07
C GLY A 326 -16.78 -2.50 4.75
N GLY A 327 -16.45 -3.49 3.91
CA GLY A 327 -15.92 -3.25 2.57
C GLY A 327 -14.43 -2.89 2.49
N TRP A 328 -14.01 -2.49 1.29
CA TRP A 328 -12.60 -2.32 0.90
C TRP A 328 -12.13 -0.86 0.90
N LEU A 329 -13.03 0.11 1.05
CA LEU A 329 -12.72 1.54 0.87
C LEU A 329 -11.64 2.06 1.83
N TRP A 330 -11.57 1.53 3.05
CA TRP A 330 -10.53 1.87 4.03
C TRP A 330 -9.10 1.60 3.54
N ARG A 331 -8.93 0.75 2.52
CA ARG A 331 -7.64 0.46 1.90
C ARG A 331 -7.06 1.69 1.20
N ILE A 332 -7.90 2.58 0.67
CA ILE A 332 -7.44 3.81 0.00
C ILE A 332 -6.74 4.77 0.99
N PRO A 333 -7.35 5.21 2.11
CA PRO A 333 -6.65 5.98 3.13
C PRO A 333 -5.51 5.21 3.79
N CYS A 334 -5.56 3.88 3.84
CA CYS A 334 -4.40 3.08 4.28
C CYS A 334 -3.19 3.27 3.34
N MET A 335 -3.39 3.27 2.01
CA MET A 335 -2.32 3.55 1.05
C MET A 335 -1.78 4.98 1.21
N ALA A 336 -2.68 5.96 1.40
CA ALA A 336 -2.29 7.35 1.65
C ALA A 336 -1.40 7.47 2.90
N TYR A 337 -1.78 6.77 3.98
CA TYR A 337 -1.00 6.72 5.22
C TYR A 337 0.38 6.08 5.02
N ILE A 338 0.44 4.96 4.29
CA ILE A 338 1.68 4.25 3.94
C ILE A 338 2.60 5.16 3.12
N GLN A 339 2.05 5.92 2.16
CA GLN A 339 2.77 6.90 1.35
C GLN A 339 3.05 8.24 2.05
N LYS A 340 2.75 8.36 3.34
CA LYS A 340 3.00 9.57 4.14
C LYS A 340 2.30 10.82 3.58
N LEU A 341 1.12 10.66 3.00
CA LEU A 341 0.28 11.79 2.64
C LEU A 341 -0.24 12.43 3.94
N GLU A 342 0.23 13.60 4.31
CA GLU A 342 -0.13 14.22 5.59
C GLU A 342 -1.49 14.92 5.50
N GLY A 343 -2.44 14.43 6.30
CA GLY A 343 -3.79 14.97 6.41
C GLY A 343 -4.42 14.54 7.73
N GLU A 344 -5.56 15.16 8.06
CA GLU A 344 -6.28 14.89 9.31
C GLU A 344 -6.84 13.47 9.32
N TYR A 345 -7.11 12.87 8.16
CA TYR A 345 -7.58 11.47 7.99
C TYR A 345 -6.71 10.40 8.67
N THR A 346 -5.47 10.77 9.04
CA THR A 346 -4.47 9.89 9.67
C THR A 346 -5.02 9.19 10.90
N ARG A 347 -5.75 9.91 11.77
CA ARG A 347 -6.24 9.33 13.02
C ARG A 347 -7.35 8.32 12.75
N GLU A 348 -8.27 8.66 11.85
CA GLU A 348 -9.39 7.80 11.47
C GLU A 348 -8.90 6.49 10.86
N ILE A 349 -7.83 6.52 10.05
CA ILE A 349 -7.28 5.28 9.49
C ILE A 349 -6.54 4.45 10.54
N GLU A 350 -5.81 5.06 11.48
CA GLU A 350 -5.18 4.35 12.60
C GLU A 350 -6.21 3.61 13.46
N ASP A 351 -7.33 4.28 13.79
CA ASP A 351 -8.46 3.73 14.55
C ASP A 351 -9.22 2.64 13.75
N ALA A 352 -9.38 2.82 12.44
CA ALA A 352 -10.00 1.83 11.56
C ALA A 352 -9.16 0.55 11.47
N ILE A 353 -7.83 0.67 11.34
CA ILE A 353 -6.92 -0.48 11.36
C ILE A 353 -6.99 -1.21 12.70
N PHE A 354 -6.96 -0.49 13.81
CA PHE A 354 -7.11 -1.08 15.15
C PHE A 354 -8.40 -1.88 15.26
N SER A 355 -9.53 -1.27 14.89
CA SER A 355 -10.87 -1.88 14.95
C SER A 355 -10.95 -3.15 14.10
N ARG A 356 -10.26 -3.19 12.95
CA ARG A 356 -10.20 -4.38 12.08
C ARG A 356 -9.37 -5.51 12.68
N ILE A 357 -8.23 -5.19 13.27
CA ILE A 357 -7.41 -6.18 13.99
C ILE A 357 -8.22 -6.76 15.15
N VAL A 358 -8.93 -5.92 15.91
CA VAL A 358 -9.80 -6.36 17.00
C VAL A 358 -10.95 -7.24 16.49
N SER A 359 -11.63 -6.83 15.41
CA SER A 359 -12.71 -7.63 14.81
C SER A 359 -12.23 -9.01 14.35
N ALA A 360 -11.00 -9.11 13.84
CA ALA A 360 -10.39 -10.39 13.46
C ALA A 360 -10.14 -11.34 14.65
N LEU A 361 -10.11 -10.84 15.89
CA LEU A 361 -10.00 -11.68 17.09
C LEU A 361 -11.31 -12.39 17.45
N GLU A 362 -12.45 -11.80 17.06
CA GLU A 362 -13.80 -12.21 17.45
C GLU A 362 -14.45 -13.15 16.43
N SER A 363 -14.03 -13.10 15.15
CA SER A 363 -14.55 -13.96 14.09
C SER A 363 -13.81 -15.32 14.02
N LYS A 364 -14.54 -16.45 14.07
CA LYS A 364 -14.08 -17.77 13.57
C LYS A 364 -14.69 -18.01 12.18
N PRO A 365 -13.98 -18.57 11.16
CA PRO A 365 -12.54 -18.58 10.88
C PRO A 365 -12.11 -17.24 10.24
N PHE A 366 -10.84 -16.88 10.38
CA PHE A 366 -10.24 -15.65 9.85
C PHE A 366 -10.70 -15.30 8.43
N GLN A 367 -11.48 -14.22 8.27
CA GLN A 367 -11.65 -13.63 6.94
C GLN A 367 -10.33 -12.94 6.54
N ASN A 368 -9.60 -13.69 5.73
CA ASN A 368 -8.20 -13.59 5.35
C ASN A 368 -7.83 -12.26 4.66
N THR A 369 -8.76 -11.61 3.97
CA THR A 369 -8.43 -10.57 2.98
C THR A 369 -7.88 -9.27 3.58
N ASP A 370 -8.35 -8.85 4.75
CA ASP A 370 -7.86 -7.61 5.38
C ASP A 370 -6.49 -7.81 6.02
N LEU A 371 -6.26 -8.95 6.68
CA LEU A 371 -4.93 -9.31 7.18
C LEU A 371 -3.93 -9.53 6.05
N LYS A 372 -4.37 -10.14 4.94
CA LYS A 372 -3.56 -10.26 3.73
C LYS A 372 -3.15 -8.88 3.22
N TYR A 373 -4.11 -7.98 3.06
CA TYR A 373 -3.84 -6.62 2.62
C TYR A 373 -2.88 -5.89 3.56
N ILE A 374 -3.09 -5.93 4.88
CA ILE A 374 -2.18 -5.32 5.87
C ILE A 374 -0.78 -5.95 5.75
N GLY A 375 -0.70 -7.28 5.77
CA GLY A 375 0.56 -8.03 5.74
C GLY A 375 1.40 -7.74 4.51
N GLU A 376 0.80 -7.79 3.32
CA GLU A 376 1.47 -7.45 2.06
C GLU A 376 1.95 -6.00 2.03
N ASN A 377 1.25 -5.10 2.73
CA ASN A 377 1.58 -3.67 2.78
C ASN A 377 2.65 -3.31 3.83
N LEU A 378 2.99 -4.20 4.77
CA LEU A 378 3.99 -3.94 5.80
C LEU A 378 5.38 -3.66 5.22
N ILE A 379 5.71 -4.19 4.05
CA ILE A 379 7.03 -4.03 3.45
C ILE A 379 7.32 -2.59 2.98
N TYR A 380 6.28 -1.77 2.79
CA TYR A 380 6.40 -0.45 2.15
C TYR A 380 6.64 0.70 3.12
N SER A 381 6.34 0.56 4.41
CA SER A 381 6.38 1.69 5.35
C SER A 381 6.78 1.27 6.76
N ASP A 382 7.86 1.87 7.25
CA ASP A 382 8.30 1.80 8.66
C ASP A 382 7.23 2.34 9.61
N ARG A 383 6.63 3.48 9.26
CA ARG A 383 5.50 4.08 9.98
C ARG A 383 4.35 3.10 10.13
N PHE A 384 4.02 2.36 9.06
CA PHE A 384 2.95 1.36 9.10
C PHE A 384 3.32 0.15 9.97
N ARG A 385 4.57 -0.34 9.90
CA ARG A 385 5.04 -1.41 10.79
C ARG A 385 5.05 -0.99 12.26
N ASN A 386 5.39 0.27 12.55
CA ASN A 386 5.33 0.83 13.90
C ASN A 386 3.89 0.90 14.42
N LEU A 387 2.94 1.37 13.62
CA LEU A 387 1.51 1.37 13.95
C LEU A 387 1.00 -0.05 14.28
N ILE A 388 1.26 -1.00 13.39
CA ILE A 388 0.82 -2.39 13.57
C ILE A 388 1.44 -3.00 14.82
N SER A 389 2.73 -2.76 15.09
CA SER A 389 3.36 -3.24 16.32
C SER A 389 2.74 -2.66 17.60
N ALA A 390 2.35 -1.37 17.57
CA ALA A 390 1.68 -0.71 18.69
C ALA A 390 0.28 -1.28 18.93
N HIS A 391 -0.47 -1.53 17.87
CA HIS A 391 -1.80 -2.13 17.95
C HIS A 391 -1.76 -3.56 18.48
N LEU A 392 -0.85 -4.40 17.96
CA LEU A 392 -0.64 -5.76 18.47
C LEU A 392 -0.27 -5.76 19.95
N HIS A 393 0.66 -4.87 20.36
CA HIS A 393 1.04 -4.71 21.75
C HIS A 393 -0.15 -4.31 22.64
N THR A 394 -0.90 -3.28 22.23
CA THR A 394 -2.06 -2.76 22.97
C THR A 394 -3.10 -3.86 23.20
N ILE A 395 -3.35 -4.70 22.20
CA ILE A 395 -4.31 -5.80 22.31
C ILE A 395 -3.73 -6.92 23.19
N PHE A 396 -2.46 -7.28 23.00
CA PHE A 396 -1.80 -8.36 23.77
C PHE A 396 -1.69 -8.03 25.27
N SER A 397 -1.54 -6.75 25.61
CA SER A 397 -1.45 -6.26 26.99
C SER A 397 -2.78 -6.32 27.74
N LYS A 398 -3.92 -6.53 27.05
CA LYS A 398 -5.18 -6.87 27.71
C LYS A 398 -5.03 -8.27 28.31
N ASP A 399 -5.18 -8.42 29.63
CA ASP A 399 -4.87 -9.67 30.34
C ASP A 399 -5.94 -10.76 30.17
N VAL A 400 -6.20 -11.13 28.92
CA VAL A 400 -7.18 -12.12 28.51
C VAL A 400 -6.46 -13.20 27.70
N LEU A 401 -6.34 -14.41 28.26
CA LEU A 401 -5.53 -15.48 27.67
C LEU A 401 -5.99 -15.91 26.27
N SER A 402 -7.30 -15.89 25.99
CA SER A 402 -7.84 -16.18 24.66
C SER A 402 -7.39 -15.13 23.62
N TYR A 403 -7.37 -13.85 24.00
CA TYR A 403 -6.87 -12.78 23.15
C TYR A 403 -5.37 -12.91 22.90
N LYS A 404 -4.57 -13.24 23.92
CA LYS A 404 -3.11 -13.46 23.75
C LYS A 404 -2.81 -14.51 22.66
N LYS A 405 -3.54 -15.64 22.64
CA LYS A 405 -3.39 -16.65 21.58
C LYS A 405 -3.81 -16.14 20.21
N ASN A 406 -4.97 -15.49 20.10
CA ASN A 406 -5.48 -15.00 18.82
C ASN A 406 -4.59 -13.90 18.24
N VAL A 407 -4.05 -13.01 19.07
CA VAL A 407 -3.10 -11.98 18.64
C VAL A 407 -1.81 -12.60 18.10
N CYS A 408 -1.28 -13.68 18.71
CA CYS A 408 -0.14 -14.40 18.14
C CYS A 408 -0.44 -15.02 16.77
N PHE A 409 -1.65 -15.53 16.55
CA PHE A 409 -2.07 -16.02 15.22
C PHE A 409 -2.21 -14.89 14.21
N ILE A 410 -2.71 -13.73 14.61
CA ILE A 410 -2.73 -12.52 13.77
C ILE A 410 -1.31 -12.12 13.40
N TYR A 411 -0.41 -12.03 14.38
CA TYR A 411 1.01 -11.72 14.13
C TYR A 411 1.61 -12.69 13.11
N PHE A 412 1.45 -14.00 13.34
CA PHE A 412 1.96 -15.01 12.41
C PHE A 412 1.37 -14.83 11.00
N SER A 413 0.06 -14.58 10.89
CA SER A 413 -0.60 -14.37 9.60
C SER A 413 -0.06 -13.15 8.87
N LEU A 414 0.17 -12.04 9.59
CA LEU A 414 0.76 -10.83 9.01
C LEU A 414 2.18 -11.07 8.50
N VAL A 415 3.03 -11.76 9.26
CA VAL A 415 4.39 -12.10 8.84
C VAL A 415 4.36 -13.06 7.64
N HIS A 416 3.46 -14.04 7.64
CA HIS A 416 3.28 -14.97 6.53
C HIS A 416 2.83 -14.26 5.24
N TYR A 417 1.88 -13.33 5.29
CA TYR A 417 1.49 -12.55 4.10
C TYR A 417 2.60 -11.59 3.65
N ALA A 418 3.32 -11.00 4.61
CA ALA A 418 4.44 -10.13 4.29
C ALA A 418 5.59 -10.89 3.59
N TYR A 419 5.79 -12.16 3.92
CA TYR A 419 6.80 -13.02 3.29
C TYR A 419 6.60 -13.11 1.76
N PHE A 420 5.37 -13.21 1.26
CA PHE A 420 5.12 -13.22 -0.19
C PHE A 420 5.48 -11.91 -0.91
N SER A 421 5.70 -10.83 -0.16
CA SER A 421 6.13 -9.55 -0.70
C SER A 421 7.65 -9.35 -0.60
N VAL A 422 8.38 -10.24 0.07
CA VAL A 422 9.84 -10.22 0.16
C VAL A 422 10.43 -10.52 -1.21
N THR A 423 11.47 -9.77 -1.54
CA THR A 423 12.19 -9.92 -2.82
C THR A 423 13.66 -9.54 -2.61
N LYS A 424 14.55 -9.87 -3.56
CA LYS A 424 15.97 -9.45 -3.50
C LYS A 424 16.17 -7.94 -3.21
N ASN A 425 15.29 -7.08 -3.73
CA ASN A 425 15.39 -5.62 -3.53
C ASN A 425 14.73 -5.14 -2.23
N ARG A 426 13.89 -5.98 -1.63
CA ARG A 426 13.24 -5.73 -0.33
C ARG A 426 13.33 -7.01 0.50
N PRO A 427 14.54 -7.32 1.02
CA PRO A 427 14.83 -8.61 1.62
C PRO A 427 14.32 -8.72 3.06
N GLN A 428 13.92 -7.61 3.69
CA GLN A 428 13.57 -7.56 5.10
C GLN A 428 12.19 -8.17 5.34
N LEU A 429 12.10 -9.17 6.23
CA LEU A 429 10.82 -9.75 6.67
C LEU A 429 10.16 -8.84 7.73
N PRO A 430 9.01 -8.18 7.41
CA PRO A 430 8.37 -7.25 8.33
C PRO A 430 7.95 -7.86 9.66
N LEU A 431 8.04 -7.07 10.74
CA LEU A 431 7.72 -7.46 12.13
C LEU A 431 8.61 -8.60 12.71
N VAL A 432 9.57 -9.09 11.95
CA VAL A 432 10.69 -9.94 12.40
C VAL A 432 11.95 -9.09 12.40
N ALA A 433 12.34 -8.59 11.23
CA ALA A 433 13.41 -7.62 11.05
C ALA A 433 12.92 -6.22 11.44
N CYS A 434 12.91 -5.92 12.74
CA CYS A 434 12.36 -4.68 13.27
C CYS A 434 13.18 -3.44 12.85
N ASP A 435 12.51 -2.30 12.68
CA ASP A 435 13.15 -1.03 12.29
C ASP A 435 13.73 -0.25 13.46
N SER A 436 13.20 -0.49 14.67
CA SER A 436 13.57 0.28 15.86
C SER A 436 13.51 -0.55 17.13
N ARG A 437 14.23 -0.12 18.16
CA ARG A 437 14.17 -0.67 19.51
C ARG A 437 12.74 -0.64 20.07
N GLN A 438 12.03 0.45 19.88
CA GLN A 438 10.65 0.60 20.36
C GLN A 438 9.72 -0.47 19.76
N GLN A 439 9.92 -0.81 18.50
CA GLN A 439 9.16 -1.88 17.85
C GLN A 439 9.50 -3.26 18.45
N VAL A 440 10.78 -3.53 18.71
CA VAL A 440 11.21 -4.76 19.39
C VAL A 440 10.57 -4.87 20.77
N GLU A 441 10.63 -3.80 21.57
CA GLU A 441 10.05 -3.77 22.93
C GLU A 441 8.54 -4.02 22.93
N LYS A 442 7.80 -3.46 21.95
CA LYS A 442 6.37 -3.68 21.78
C LYS A 442 6.03 -5.14 21.44
N LEU A 443 6.82 -5.78 20.57
CA LEU A 443 6.56 -7.14 20.07
C LEU A 443 7.09 -8.24 21.01
N LEU A 444 8.16 -7.99 21.77
CA LEU A 444 8.86 -8.99 22.57
C LEU A 444 7.95 -9.77 23.55
N PRO A 445 7.02 -9.15 24.31
CA PRO A 445 6.13 -9.89 25.21
C PRO A 445 5.26 -10.93 24.48
N MET A 446 4.76 -10.57 23.31
CA MET A 446 3.96 -11.46 22.46
C MET A 446 4.82 -12.57 21.86
N LEU A 447 6.05 -12.24 21.41
CA LEU A 447 6.98 -13.22 20.88
C LEU A 447 7.38 -14.25 21.95
N LYS A 448 7.64 -13.83 23.19
CA LYS A 448 7.86 -14.74 24.32
C LYS A 448 6.71 -15.74 24.48
N PHE A 449 5.47 -15.23 24.47
CA PHE A 449 4.29 -16.09 24.59
C PHE A 449 4.15 -17.05 23.40
N LEU A 450 4.42 -16.59 22.18
CA LEU A 450 4.44 -17.41 20.97
C LEU A 450 5.46 -18.55 21.10
N PHE A 451 6.70 -18.24 21.49
CA PHE A 451 7.78 -19.22 21.64
C PHE A 451 7.56 -20.19 22.81
N SER A 452 6.82 -19.77 23.84
CA SER A 452 6.36 -20.62 24.94
C SER A 452 5.42 -21.74 24.48
N LYS A 453 4.77 -21.62 23.31
CA LYS A 453 3.82 -22.61 22.79
C LYS A 453 4.44 -23.37 21.62
N LYS A 454 4.72 -24.67 21.82
CA LYS A 454 5.35 -25.55 20.82
C LYS A 454 4.77 -25.39 19.42
N ILE A 455 3.45 -25.49 19.27
CA ILE A 455 2.76 -25.40 17.97
C ILE A 455 3.05 -24.06 17.28
N MET A 456 2.93 -22.93 17.99
CA MET A 456 3.15 -21.62 17.40
C MET A 456 4.63 -21.37 17.10
N ARG A 457 5.52 -21.87 17.96
CA ARG A 457 6.97 -21.83 17.74
C ARG A 457 7.38 -22.64 16.51
N ASP A 458 6.80 -23.82 16.31
CA ASP A 458 7.10 -24.64 15.13
C ASP A 458 6.62 -23.92 13.86
N LEU A 459 5.44 -23.30 13.88
CA LEU A 459 4.94 -22.49 12.75
C LEU A 459 5.87 -21.33 12.36
N ILE A 460 6.34 -20.55 13.34
CA ILE A 460 7.25 -19.43 13.02
C ILE A 460 8.62 -19.95 12.54
N PHE A 461 9.10 -21.08 13.04
CA PHE A 461 10.33 -21.70 12.55
C PHE A 461 10.20 -22.21 11.13
N ASP A 462 9.07 -22.81 10.75
CA ASP A 462 8.85 -23.26 9.37
C ASP A 462 8.86 -22.07 8.40
N LEU A 463 8.23 -20.95 8.77
CA LEU A 463 8.27 -19.71 7.99
C LEU A 463 9.68 -19.11 7.90
N LEU A 464 10.39 -19.04 9.03
CA LEU A 464 11.76 -18.52 9.08
C LEU A 464 12.73 -19.40 8.29
N ALA A 465 12.52 -20.71 8.24
CA ALA A 465 13.33 -21.62 7.42
C ALA A 465 13.18 -21.30 5.93
N ALA A 466 11.94 -21.18 5.44
CA ALA A 466 11.67 -20.81 4.05
C ALA A 466 12.31 -19.47 3.70
N TYR A 467 12.09 -18.46 4.55
CA TYR A 467 12.67 -17.13 4.39
C TYR A 467 14.21 -17.14 4.37
N LEU A 468 14.85 -17.81 5.33
CA LEU A 468 16.32 -17.87 5.42
C LEU A 468 16.93 -18.53 4.17
N VAL A 469 16.36 -19.64 3.69
CA VAL A 469 16.84 -20.29 2.46
C VAL A 469 16.71 -19.37 1.25
N GLU A 470 15.61 -18.62 1.16
CA GLU A 470 15.40 -17.68 0.05
C GLU A 470 16.37 -16.49 0.09
N ILE A 471 16.56 -15.86 1.26
CA ILE A 471 17.46 -14.71 1.37
C ILE A 471 18.92 -15.10 1.22
N ASP A 472 19.31 -16.31 1.64
CA ASP A 472 20.64 -16.84 1.42
C ASP A 472 21.02 -16.83 -0.07
N ALA A 473 20.07 -17.19 -0.93
CA ALA A 473 20.23 -17.15 -2.39
C ALA A 473 20.42 -15.71 -2.93
N TYR A 474 19.99 -14.69 -2.19
CA TYR A 474 20.18 -13.29 -2.56
C TYR A 474 21.54 -12.71 -2.14
N ASN A 475 22.29 -13.40 -1.27
CA ASN A 475 23.59 -12.96 -0.73
C ASN A 475 23.54 -11.57 -0.06
N ILE A 476 22.56 -11.36 0.82
CA ILE A 476 22.28 -10.08 1.47
C ILE A 476 22.61 -10.14 2.97
N PRO A 477 23.24 -9.11 3.57
CA PRO A 477 23.50 -9.04 5.00
C PRO A 477 22.23 -9.09 5.87
N MET A 478 22.26 -9.88 6.95
CA MET A 478 21.09 -10.25 7.78
C MET A 478 21.04 -9.59 9.17
N GLU A 479 21.59 -8.40 9.32
CA GLU A 479 21.80 -7.79 10.65
C GLU A 479 20.52 -7.59 11.48
N LYS A 480 19.43 -7.12 10.86
CA LYS A 480 18.14 -6.98 11.57
C LYS A 480 17.56 -8.33 12.02
N LEU A 481 17.82 -9.40 11.27
CA LEU A 481 17.38 -10.74 11.64
C LEU A 481 18.23 -11.32 12.79
N LYS A 482 19.55 -11.03 12.80
CA LYS A 482 20.45 -11.38 13.92
C LYS A 482 19.92 -10.81 15.24
N ILE A 483 19.45 -9.55 15.23
CA ILE A 483 18.82 -8.91 16.40
C ILE A 483 17.58 -9.69 16.85
N PHE A 484 16.69 -10.08 15.94
CA PHE A 484 15.50 -10.85 16.29
C PHE A 484 15.86 -12.14 17.04
N PHE A 485 16.77 -12.94 16.49
CA PHE A 485 17.18 -14.19 17.14
C PHE A 485 17.87 -13.95 18.48
N HIS A 486 18.75 -12.94 18.56
CA HIS A 486 19.40 -12.56 19.81
C HIS A 486 18.37 -12.18 20.88
N CYS A 487 17.44 -11.28 20.57
CA CYS A 487 16.42 -10.82 21.51
C CYS A 487 15.57 -11.97 22.05
N ILE A 488 15.17 -12.93 21.22
CA ILE A 488 14.37 -14.07 21.69
C ILE A 488 15.20 -15.09 22.47
N ALA A 489 16.38 -15.44 21.96
CA ALA A 489 17.25 -16.46 22.56
C ALA A 489 17.69 -16.08 23.97
N PHE A 490 17.99 -14.80 24.22
CA PHE A 490 18.40 -14.32 25.55
C PHE A 490 17.24 -13.88 26.44
N SER A 491 16.00 -14.04 25.96
CA SER A 491 14.82 -13.69 26.75
C SER A 491 14.33 -14.80 27.67
N ASP A 492 14.65 -16.06 27.34
CA ASP A 492 14.44 -17.26 28.16
C ASP A 492 15.42 -18.34 27.71
N ARG A 493 16.05 -19.05 28.67
CA ARG A 493 17.05 -20.08 28.38
C ARG A 493 16.49 -21.24 27.56
N SER A 494 15.23 -21.60 27.74
CA SER A 494 14.58 -22.66 26.96
C SER A 494 14.45 -22.29 25.47
N TYR A 495 14.29 -21.00 25.16
CA TYR A 495 14.19 -20.53 23.77
C TYR A 495 15.55 -20.56 23.09
N TYR A 496 16.63 -20.27 23.81
CA TYR A 496 18.01 -20.40 23.32
C TYR A 496 18.27 -21.79 22.71
N ASP A 497 17.99 -22.85 23.47
CA ASP A 497 18.23 -24.23 23.03
C ASP A 497 17.36 -24.59 21.81
N HIS A 498 16.11 -24.13 21.79
CA HIS A 498 15.22 -24.33 20.65
C HIS A 498 15.71 -23.60 19.38
N ILE A 499 16.22 -22.37 19.52
CA ILE A 499 16.77 -21.59 18.41
C ILE A 499 18.06 -22.22 17.88
N LEU A 500 18.98 -22.64 18.75
CA LEU A 500 20.19 -23.35 18.32
C LEU A 500 19.86 -24.67 17.61
N PHE A 501 18.89 -25.43 18.14
CA PHE A 501 18.44 -26.65 17.47
C PHE A 501 17.84 -26.35 16.09
N PHE A 502 17.01 -25.31 15.97
CA PHE A 502 16.47 -24.87 14.70
C PHE A 502 17.59 -24.51 13.70
N LEU A 503 18.48 -23.59 14.08
CA LEU A 503 19.55 -23.11 13.21
C LEU A 503 20.57 -24.20 12.85
N GLY A 504 20.93 -25.08 13.79
CA GLY A 504 21.99 -26.08 13.59
C GLY A 504 21.52 -27.45 13.08
N ARG A 505 20.23 -27.80 13.24
CA ARG A 505 19.72 -29.14 12.88
C ARG A 505 18.55 -29.15 11.92
N LYS A 506 17.72 -28.09 11.88
CA LYS A 506 16.58 -28.02 10.95
C LYS A 506 16.90 -27.25 9.66
N MET A 507 17.90 -26.38 9.67
CA MET A 507 18.31 -25.65 8.47
C MET A 507 19.24 -26.50 7.58
N PRO A 508 19.17 -26.33 6.23
CA PRO A 508 20.16 -26.92 5.34
C PRO A 508 21.57 -26.48 5.71
N LYS A 509 22.53 -27.41 5.71
CA LYS A 509 23.94 -27.10 6.01
C LYS A 509 24.58 -26.11 5.03
N THR A 510 23.95 -25.91 3.88
CA THR A 510 24.39 -24.97 2.84
C THR A 510 23.89 -23.54 3.10
N CYS A 511 23.01 -23.32 4.08
CA CYS A 511 22.45 -22.00 4.38
C CYS A 511 23.43 -21.21 5.26
N THR A 512 24.23 -20.33 4.64
CA THR A 512 25.27 -19.55 5.35
C THR A 512 24.65 -18.55 6.32
N SER A 513 23.50 -17.98 5.97
CA SER A 513 22.74 -17.06 6.82
C SER A 513 22.33 -17.68 8.16
N ALA A 514 21.94 -18.95 8.16
CA ALA A 514 21.60 -19.67 9.39
C ALA A 514 22.84 -19.95 10.25
N GLU A 515 23.95 -20.32 9.60
CA GLU A 515 25.24 -20.55 10.26
C GLU A 515 25.80 -19.27 10.91
N GLU A 516 25.71 -18.12 10.22
CA GLU A 516 26.12 -16.83 10.77
C GLU A 516 25.38 -16.49 12.07
N VAL A 517 24.05 -16.67 12.08
CA VAL A 517 23.23 -16.42 13.27
C VAL A 517 23.59 -17.42 14.38
N TYR A 518 23.80 -18.69 14.04
CA TYR A 518 24.21 -19.71 15.00
C TYR A 518 25.53 -19.34 15.69
N ILE A 519 26.55 -18.99 14.91
CA ILE A 519 27.88 -18.59 15.39
C ILE A 519 27.78 -17.34 16.27
N LEU A 520 26.98 -16.35 15.85
CA LEU A 520 26.74 -15.14 16.65
C LEU A 520 26.21 -15.52 18.03
N LEU A 521 25.14 -16.31 18.11
CA LEU A 521 24.51 -16.70 19.38
C LEU A 521 25.45 -17.52 20.28
N GLU A 522 26.29 -18.38 19.71
CA GLU A 522 27.33 -19.09 20.47
C GLU A 522 28.39 -18.13 21.02
N ASN A 523 28.83 -17.17 20.22
CA ASN A 523 29.87 -16.22 20.61
C ASN A 523 29.39 -15.28 21.71
N VAL A 524 28.16 -14.80 21.63
CA VAL A 524 27.54 -14.01 22.71
C VAL A 524 27.50 -14.82 24.01
N LEU A 525 27.06 -16.09 23.96
CA LEU A 525 27.02 -16.94 25.15
C LEU A 525 28.42 -17.17 25.77
N LYS A 526 29.44 -17.41 24.93
CA LYS A 526 30.83 -17.61 25.37
C LYS A 526 31.36 -16.34 26.06
N SER A 527 31.08 -15.17 25.52
CA SER A 527 31.47 -13.88 26.09
C SER A 527 30.76 -13.61 27.43
N SER A 528 29.44 -13.80 27.50
CA SER A 528 28.69 -13.61 28.75
C SER A 528 29.17 -14.53 29.89
N ARG A 529 29.54 -15.78 29.57
CA ARG A 529 30.12 -16.72 30.54
C ARG A 529 31.49 -16.27 31.04
N LYS A 530 32.36 -15.76 30.15
CA LYS A 530 33.67 -15.22 30.54
C LYS A 530 33.54 -14.03 31.49
N THR A 531 32.62 -13.11 31.20
CA THR A 531 32.36 -11.93 32.06
C THR A 531 31.77 -12.32 33.41
N ALA A 532 30.85 -13.30 33.46
CA ALA A 532 30.31 -13.81 34.72
C ALA A 532 31.39 -14.50 35.59
N ILE A 533 32.29 -15.28 34.98
CA ILE A 533 33.42 -15.91 35.68
C ILE A 533 34.41 -14.86 36.19
N ALA A 534 34.66 -13.80 35.43
CA ALA A 534 35.53 -12.71 35.85
C ALA A 534 34.95 -11.93 37.04
N ASN A 535 33.65 -11.63 37.00
CA ASN A 535 32.95 -10.94 38.10
C ASN A 535 32.85 -11.80 39.36
N ASN A 536 32.58 -13.10 39.25
CA ASN A 536 32.55 -14.01 40.39
C ASN A 536 33.95 -14.23 41.02
N LYS A 537 35.03 -14.07 40.23
CA LYS A 537 36.39 -14.09 40.77
C LYS A 537 36.75 -12.79 41.50
N LEU A 538 36.20 -11.65 41.08
CA LEU A 538 36.35 -10.37 41.77
C LEU A 538 35.56 -10.34 43.09
N GLU A 539 34.31 -10.81 43.10
CA GLU A 539 33.49 -10.90 44.33
C GLU A 539 34.00 -11.96 45.33
N ALA A 540 34.88 -12.89 44.91
CA ALA A 540 35.54 -13.86 45.80
C ALA A 540 36.92 -13.38 46.30
N LEU A 541 37.40 -12.24 45.80
CA LEU A 541 38.63 -11.56 46.23
C LEU A 541 38.36 -10.34 47.14
N GLU A 542 37.09 -9.92 47.24
CA GLU A 542 36.53 -9.04 48.27
C GLU A 542 36.04 -9.87 49.46
#